data_AF-A0A848CSF9-F1
#
_entry.id   AF-A0A848CSF9-F1
#
_cell.length_a   1.000
_cell.length_b   1.000
_cell.length_c   1.000
_cell.angle_alpha   90.00
_cell.angle_beta   90.00
_cell.angle_gamma   90.00
#
_symmetry.space_group_name_H-M   'P 1'
#
loop_
_entity.id
_entity.type
_entity.pdbx_description
1 polymer ?
#
loop_
_entity_poly.entity_id
_entity_poly.type
_entity_poly.pdbx_seq_one_letter_code
_entity_poly.pdbx_strand_id
1 'polypeptide(L)'
;MKVANGLFLTLYLVFMWVMMLSNSVEIGGEIINMVAKIILGVQTIALPFIFTVPEAAAGVLGFSFVLSILSAVFIEPGHLMFTVISLVFIVTSLAVKNKKKNTKNKKA
;
A
#
# COMPACT_ATOMS: atom_id res chain seq x y z
N MET A 1 -10.81 -13.23 11.19
CA MET A 1 -10.82 -11.79 10.81
C MET A 1 -9.48 -11.27 10.26
N LYS A 2 -8.30 -11.59 10.83
CA LYS A 2 -7.00 -11.04 10.34
C LYS A 2 -6.63 -11.41 8.89
N VAL A 3 -6.94 -12.64 8.46
CA VAL A 3 -6.66 -13.12 7.09
C VAL A 3 -7.63 -12.49 6.09
N ALA A 4 -8.88 -12.26 6.48
CA ALA A 4 -9.90 -11.65 5.62
C ALA A 4 -9.54 -10.22 5.22
N ASN A 5 -9.13 -9.37 6.18
CA ASN A 5 -8.72 -7.99 5.86
C ASN A 5 -7.50 -7.95 4.93
N GLY A 6 -6.53 -8.85 5.12
CA GLY A 6 -5.39 -8.97 4.19
C GLY A 6 -5.81 -9.41 2.80
N LEU A 7 -6.76 -10.36 2.71
CA LEU A 7 -7.30 -10.85 1.43
C LEU A 7 -8.04 -9.75 0.65
N PHE A 8 -8.88 -8.96 1.32
CA PHE A 8 -9.60 -7.84 0.71
C PHE A 8 -8.65 -6.75 0.19
N LEU A 9 -7.58 -6.45 0.93
CA LEU A 9 -6.57 -5.50 0.48
C LEU A 9 -5.76 -6.01 -0.72
N THR A 10 -5.41 -7.29 -0.74
CA THR A 10 -4.77 -7.91 -1.91
C THR A 10 -5.69 -7.89 -3.12
N LEU A 11 -6.97 -8.22 -2.94
CA LEU A 11 -7.98 -8.17 -4.01
C LEU A 11 -8.10 -6.75 -4.58
N TYR A 12 -8.07 -5.74 -3.71
CA TYR A 12 -8.09 -4.34 -4.11
C TYR A 12 -6.87 -3.96 -4.95
N LEU A 13 -5.66 -4.33 -4.53
CA LEU A 13 -4.43 -4.04 -5.30
C LEU A 13 -4.49 -4.68 -6.70
N VAL A 14 -4.97 -5.93 -6.78
CA VAL A 14 -5.16 -6.63 -8.06
C VAL A 14 -6.22 -5.92 -8.91
N PHE A 15 -7.34 -5.52 -8.32
CA PHE A 15 -8.38 -4.76 -9.01
C PHE A 15 -7.86 -3.44 -9.59
N MET A 16 -7.05 -2.71 -8.83
CA MET A 16 -6.45 -1.46 -9.31
C MET A 16 -5.44 -1.68 -10.44
N TRP A 17 -4.65 -2.76 -10.39
CA TRP A 17 -3.79 -3.14 -11.52
C TRP A 17 -4.59 -3.38 -12.79
N VAL A 18 -5.72 -4.10 -12.69
CA VAL A 18 -6.63 -4.35 -13.82
C VAL A 18 -7.21 -3.04 -14.36
N MET A 19 -7.72 -2.17 -13.48
CA MET A 19 -8.25 -0.85 -13.87
C MET A 19 -7.19 0.03 -14.55
N MET A 20 -5.95 0.03 -14.07
CA MET A 20 -4.85 0.79 -14.68
C MET A 20 -4.39 0.24 -16.02
N LEU A 21 -4.52 -1.07 -16.25
CA LEU A 21 -4.24 -1.71 -17.53
C LEU A 21 -5.36 -1.43 -18.56
N SER A 22 -6.60 -1.27 -18.10
CA SER A 22 -7.76 -1.02 -18.97
C SER A 22 -7.95 0.44 -19.37
N ASN A 23 -7.39 1.40 -18.64
CA ASN A 23 -7.44 2.81 -19.02
C ASN A 23 -6.51 3.07 -20.22
N SER A 24 -7.10 3.25 -21.41
CA SER A 24 -6.41 3.64 -22.64
C SER A 24 -5.71 4.99 -22.45
N VAL A 25 -4.43 5.02 -22.81
CA VAL A 25 -3.53 6.16 -22.61
C VAL A 25 -3.93 7.33 -23.50
N GLU A 26 -4.68 8.28 -22.96
CA GLU A 26 -4.72 9.64 -23.52
C GLU A 26 -3.45 10.37 -23.11
N ILE A 27 -2.79 11.04 -24.06
CA ILE A 27 -1.45 11.64 -23.97
C ILE A 27 -1.29 12.64 -22.79
N GLY A 28 -2.38 13.23 -22.29
CA GLY A 28 -2.37 14.08 -21.09
C GLY A 28 -2.31 13.33 -19.76
N GLY A 29 -2.71 12.05 -19.74
CA GLY A 29 -2.77 11.21 -18.53
C GLY A 29 -1.54 10.35 -18.29
N GLU A 30 -0.55 10.34 -19.18
CA GLU A 30 0.62 9.45 -19.09
C GLU A 30 1.42 9.62 -17.80
N ILE A 31 1.69 10.87 -17.41
CA ILE A 31 2.45 11.18 -16.19
C ILE A 31 1.66 10.78 -14.95
N ILE A 32 0.35 11.08 -14.91
CA ILE A 32 -0.56 10.72 -13.80
C ILE A 32 -0.60 9.20 -13.63
N ASN A 33 -0.78 8.50 -14.74
CA ASN A 33 -0.88 7.04 -14.79
C ASN A 33 0.48 6.39 -14.42
N MET A 34 1.60 6.99 -14.82
CA MET A 34 2.95 6.54 -14.44
C MET A 34 3.21 6.70 -12.94
N VAL A 35 2.90 7.85 -12.35
CA VAL A 35 3.06 8.10 -10.90
C VAL A 35 2.19 7.14 -10.09
N ALA A 36 0.95 6.94 -10.50
CA ALA A 36 0.06 5.98 -9.86
C ALA A 36 0.60 4.54 -9.96
N LYS A 37 1.18 4.12 -11.10
CA LYS A 37 1.78 2.78 -11.27
C LYS A 37 2.97 2.58 -10.35
N ILE A 38 3.80 3.61 -10.15
CA ILE A 38 4.93 3.57 -9.24
C ILE A 38 4.44 3.39 -7.79
N ILE A 39 3.49 4.22 -7.36
CA ILE A 39 2.91 4.13 -6.00
C ILE A 39 2.31 2.75 -5.77
N LEU A 40 1.51 2.26 -6.71
CA LEU A 40 0.81 0.99 -6.62
C LEU A 40 1.78 -0.20 -6.67
N GLY A 41 2.83 -0.12 -7.48
CA GLY A 41 3.91 -1.10 -7.52
C GLY A 41 4.63 -1.19 -6.17
N VAL A 42 5.00 -0.05 -5.57
CA VAL A 42 5.65 -0.01 -4.25
C VAL A 42 4.74 -0.61 -3.17
N GLN A 43 3.44 -0.27 -3.16
CA GLN A 43 2.48 -0.85 -2.20
C GLN A 43 2.33 -2.36 -2.37
N THR A 44 2.27 -2.83 -3.62
CA THR A 44 2.14 -4.26 -3.96
C THR A 44 3.37 -5.04 -3.51
N ILE A 45 4.57 -4.53 -3.79
CA ILE A 45 5.83 -5.17 -3.39
C ILE A 45 5.96 -5.18 -1.86
N ALA A 46 5.53 -4.12 -1.17
CA ALA A 46 5.61 -4.02 0.28
C ALA A 46 4.65 -4.99 1.02
N LEU A 47 3.54 -5.41 0.39
CA LEU A 47 2.52 -6.27 0.98
C LEU A 47 3.07 -7.58 1.61
N PRO A 48 3.85 -8.43 0.92
CA PRO A 48 4.42 -9.64 1.52
C PRO A 48 5.35 -9.32 2.70
N PHE A 49 6.04 -8.17 2.68
CA PHE A 49 6.97 -7.78 3.74
C PHE A 49 6.28 -7.38 5.04
N ILE A 50 4.99 -7.02 5.01
CA ILE A 50 4.18 -6.74 6.20
C ILE A 50 4.22 -7.92 7.19
N PHE A 51 4.26 -9.16 6.69
CA PHE A 51 4.23 -10.36 7.51
C PHE A 51 5.63 -10.88 7.89
N THR A 52 6.62 -10.68 7.02
CA THR A 52 7.99 -11.16 7.23
C THR A 52 8.80 -10.16 8.05
N VAL A 53 8.90 -8.91 7.60
CA VAL A 53 9.73 -7.84 8.18
C VAL A 53 8.91 -6.54 8.35
N PRO A 54 8.03 -6.47 9.38
CA PRO A 54 7.04 -5.40 9.50
C PRO A 54 7.64 -3.99 9.69
N GLU A 55 8.83 -3.86 10.27
CA GLU A 55 9.49 -2.56 10.47
C GLU A 55 9.95 -1.95 9.14
N ALA A 56 10.61 -2.75 8.31
CA ALA A 56 11.00 -2.32 6.97
C ALA A 56 9.78 -2.03 6.10
N ALA A 57 8.76 -2.89 6.15
CA ALA A 57 7.52 -2.68 5.41
C ALA A 57 6.81 -1.38 5.82
N ALA A 58 6.71 -1.08 7.12
CA ALA A 58 6.12 0.16 7.59
C ALA A 58 6.88 1.40 7.13
N GLY A 59 8.22 1.34 7.07
CA GLY A 59 9.05 2.43 6.54
C GLY A 59 8.81 2.68 5.04
N VAL A 60 8.82 1.62 4.23
CA VAL A 60 8.57 1.71 2.77
C VAL A 60 7.14 2.20 2.49
N LEU A 61 6.16 1.69 3.22
CA LEU A 61 4.76 2.13 3.11
C LEU A 61 4.58 3.56 3.60
N GLY A 62 5.33 4.00 4.61
CA GLY A 62 5.37 5.39 5.07
C GLY A 62 5.89 6.34 3.99
N PHE A 63 6.94 5.94 3.28
CA PHE A 63 7.43 6.70 2.12
C PHE A 63 6.37 6.76 0.99
N SER A 64 5.75 5.62 0.67
CA SER A 64 4.65 5.54 -0.29
C SER A 64 3.44 6.39 0.11
N PHE A 65 3.12 6.47 1.41
CA PHE A 65 2.07 7.32 1.96
C PHE A 65 2.34 8.80 1.70
N VAL A 66 3.56 9.28 1.98
CA VAL A 66 3.95 10.67 1.71
C VAL A 66 3.86 10.98 0.21
N LEU A 67 4.39 10.09 -0.64
CA LEU A 67 4.28 10.25 -2.09
C LEU A 67 2.82 10.27 -2.57
N SER A 68 1.95 9.45 -1.97
CA SER A 68 0.53 9.42 -2.32
C SER A 68 -0.18 10.71 -1.93
N ILE A 69 0.14 11.29 -0.77
CA ILE A 69 -0.40 12.59 -0.35
C ILE A 69 0.06 13.69 -1.30
N LEU A 70 1.36 13.76 -1.60
CA LEU A 70 1.89 14.75 -2.54
C LEU A 70 1.20 14.61 -3.89
N SER A 71 1.07 13.38 -4.39
CA SER A 71 0.39 13.10 -5.65
C SER A 71 -1.11 13.47 -5.62
N ALA A 72 -1.78 13.26 -4.50
CA ALA A 72 -3.18 13.62 -4.33
C ALA A 72 -3.44 15.14 -4.28
N VAL A 73 -2.50 15.91 -3.75
CA VAL A 73 -2.60 17.37 -3.63
C VAL A 73 -2.19 18.07 -4.92
N PHE A 74 -1.11 17.60 -5.57
CA PHE A 74 -0.50 18.32 -6.69
C PHE A 74 -0.91 17.80 -8.07
N ILE A 75 -1.40 16.56 -8.19
CA ILE A 75 -1.66 15.92 -9.48
C ILE A 75 -3.15 15.62 -9.65
N GLU A 76 -3.68 14.70 -8.85
CA GLU A 76 -5.04 14.18 -9.05
C GLU A 76 -5.66 13.75 -7.72
N PRO A 77 -6.84 14.27 -7.34
CA PRO A 77 -7.52 13.90 -6.08
C PRO A 77 -7.82 12.40 -5.97
N GLY A 78 -7.96 11.70 -7.11
CA GLY A 78 -8.13 10.24 -7.17
C GLY A 78 -7.02 9.45 -6.48
N HIS A 79 -5.83 10.03 -6.31
CA HIS A 79 -4.72 9.40 -5.59
C HIS A 79 -4.90 9.37 -4.06
N LEU A 80 -5.95 9.99 -3.52
CA LEU A 80 -6.31 9.87 -2.10
C LEU A 80 -6.55 8.41 -1.68
N MET A 81 -7.07 7.57 -2.58
CA MET A 81 -7.26 6.15 -2.26
C MET A 81 -5.93 5.45 -1.97
N PHE A 82 -4.86 5.76 -2.72
CA PHE A 82 -3.53 5.21 -2.43
C PHE A 82 -3.03 5.61 -1.05
N THR A 83 -3.35 6.83 -0.62
CA THR A 83 -3.03 7.32 0.73
C THR A 83 -3.73 6.49 1.80
N VAL A 84 -5.04 6.27 1.65
CA VAL A 84 -5.83 5.46 2.60
C VAL A 84 -5.28 4.03 2.69
N ILE A 85 -4.92 3.43 1.57
CA ILE A 85 -4.39 2.06 1.51
C ILE A 85 -3.02 1.97 2.19
N SER A 86 -2.11 2.91 1.87
CA SER A 86 -0.81 2.98 2.55
C SER A 86 -0.99 3.07 4.06
N LEU A 87 -1.93 3.89 4.55
CA LEU A 87 -2.22 4.01 5.98
C LEU A 87 -2.68 2.67 6.58
N VAL A 88 -3.62 1.98 5.92
CA VAL A 88 -4.11 0.67 6.36
C VAL A 88 -2.97 -0.36 6.41
N PHE A 89 -2.07 -0.36 5.43
CA PHE A 89 -0.92 -1.25 5.44
C PHE A 89 0.10 -0.91 6.53
N ILE A 90 0.36 0.36 6.80
CA ILE A 90 1.22 0.79 7.91
C ILE A 90 0.64 0.29 9.25
N VAL A 91 -0.65 0.56 9.50
CA VAL A 91 -1.33 0.12 10.72
C VAL A 91 -1.28 -1.40 10.86
N THR A 92 -1.55 -2.12 9.77
CA THR A 92 -1.49 -3.58 9.73
C THR A 92 -0.07 -4.08 10.06
N SER A 93 0.95 -3.47 9.48
CA SER A 93 2.35 -3.82 9.73
C SER A 93 2.76 -3.63 11.18
N LEU A 94 2.39 -2.50 11.78
CA LEU A 94 2.65 -2.22 13.19
C LEU A 94 1.89 -3.17 14.12
N ALA A 95 0.64 -3.53 13.78
CA ALA A 95 -0.14 -4.52 14.52
C ALA A 95 0.52 -5.92 14.48
N VAL A 96 1.10 -6.31 13.33
CA VAL A 96 1.85 -7.57 13.19
C VAL A 96 3.13 -7.55 14.03
N LYS A 97 3.88 -6.44 14.03
CA LYS A 97 5.06 -6.24 14.89
C LYS A 97 4.71 -6.43 16.37
N ASN A 98 3.69 -5.73 16.86
CA ASN A 98 3.26 -5.81 18.26
C ASN A 98 2.83 -7.23 18.65
N LYS A 99 2.17 -7.96 17.74
CA LYS A 99 1.81 -9.37 17.96
C LYS A 99 3.06 -10.26 18.06
N LYS A 100 4.04 -10.12 17.15
CA LYS A 100 5.30 -10.89 17.20
C LYS A 100 6.05 -10.66 18.52
N LYS A 101 6.10 -9.41 19.00
CA LYS A 101 6.74 -9.06 20.28
C LYS A 101 6.06 -9.75 21.47
N ASN A 102 4.73 -9.70 21.55
CA ASN A 102 3.96 -10.36 22.61
C ASN A 102 4.11 -11.89 22.61
N THR A 103 4.22 -12.52 21.44
CA THR A 103 4.44 -13.98 21.36
C THR A 103 5.84 -14.38 21.80
N LYS A 104 6.87 -13.55 21.54
CA LYS A 104 8.23 -13.79 22.05
C LYS A 104 8.30 -13.68 23.57
N ASN A 105 7.69 -12.66 24.17
CA ASN A 105 7.68 -12.47 25.63
C ASN A 105 6.92 -13.56 26.39
N LYS A 106 5.98 -14.28 25.76
CA LYS A 106 5.28 -15.42 26.38
C LYS A 106 6.06 -16.74 26.30
N LYS A 107 7.16 -16.79 25.53
CA LYS A 107 8.00 -17.98 25.33
C LYS A 107 9.35 -17.89 26.04
N ALA A 108 9.64 -16.77 26.68
CA ALA A 108 10.78 -16.55 27.57
C ALA A 108 10.29 -16.67 29.03
#